data_AF-A0A7C6I9W9-F1
#
_entry.id   AF-A0A7C6I9W9-F1
#
_cell.length_a   1.000
_cell.length_b   1.000
_cell.length_c   1.000
_cell.angle_alpha   90.00
_cell.angle_beta   90.00
_cell.angle_gamma   90.00
#
_symmetry.space_group_name_H-M   'P 1'
#
loop_
_entity.id
_entity.type
_entity.pdbx_description
1 polymer ?
#
loop_
_entity_poly.entity_id
_entity_poly.type
_entity_poly.pdbx_seq_one_letter_code
_entity_poly.pdbx_strand_id
1 'polypeptide(L)'
;MKKTLFIFFLSTLSIYAAEFIVFSLDGKNIGTVQCVENDCSSALSTYSKAVILVDKKTNVSSWSKGISITSEDTVFISLQDSVSWIELEKNSVVSLCIEDSVDGVWKVSGLASRLQNDACIQIDAGKLVKSANVQYLAKSGIKNTFNILVGMKRIDLSSQSHELGFYGSEFSLKEKVIYMDPKKELENRIYPDSVRISSMDVDLAVDKYKVTNCEIIQTLWDSIPMHSKSQDRVLLEYHNYWIDKKKKTIKNGSCDAHDSAAIKAYLYSALAYANARSIRDGFEPVYSFKKINKKIHLPTLYPDGSFDVYTTSFFEKYENGGDAWIYVQVNKNANGYRLPYYDEWMALAKAGKTGRRYVWGNSESEEVASQYAWFGEGIAISEKYGVYKQESKPVGMKKPNDYGLYDMAGLVCENVMFPGKSIFTREITSCKGGFLYDSLKNLNFGAHKDNFIGGLGGYQGLRLVREIK
;
A
#
# COMPACT_ATOMS: atom_id res chain seq x y z
N MET A 1 -24.25 -71.97 2.90
CA MET A 1 -23.94 -70.71 2.19
C MET A 1 -23.82 -69.58 3.21
N LYS A 2 -22.60 -69.07 3.44
CA LYS A 2 -22.34 -67.93 4.34
C LYS A 2 -22.77 -66.64 3.62
N LYS A 3 -23.69 -65.85 4.20
CA LYS A 3 -24.00 -64.50 3.75
C LYS A 3 -23.06 -63.51 4.43
N THR A 4 -22.10 -62.99 3.68
CA THR A 4 -21.21 -61.92 4.12
C THR A 4 -21.95 -60.59 4.00
N LEU A 5 -22.20 -59.91 5.12
CA LEU A 5 -22.81 -58.58 5.17
C LEU A 5 -21.70 -57.54 4.93
N PHE A 6 -21.69 -56.89 3.77
CA PHE A 6 -20.81 -55.76 3.50
C PHE A 6 -21.40 -54.50 4.17
N ILE A 7 -20.81 -54.07 5.28
CA ILE A 7 -21.09 -52.76 5.88
C ILE A 7 -20.27 -51.73 5.11
N PHE A 8 -20.93 -50.92 4.28
CA PHE A 8 -20.31 -49.73 3.69
C PHE A 8 -20.13 -48.69 4.79
N PHE A 9 -18.88 -48.46 5.21
CA PHE A 9 -18.50 -47.24 5.92
C PHE A 9 -18.63 -46.08 4.93
N LEU A 10 -19.74 -45.34 4.97
CA LEU A 10 -19.76 -43.98 4.43
C LEU A 10 -18.88 -43.13 5.35
N SER A 11 -17.60 -42.98 4.99
CA SER A 11 -16.80 -41.89 5.52
C SER A 11 -17.39 -40.60 4.96
N THR A 12 -18.16 -39.88 5.77
CA THR A 12 -18.50 -38.49 5.48
C THR A 12 -17.19 -37.70 5.54
N LEU A 13 -16.54 -37.54 4.39
CA LEU A 13 -15.55 -36.47 4.21
C LEU A 13 -16.29 -35.18 4.53
N SER A 14 -16.09 -34.69 5.75
CA SER A 14 -16.56 -33.37 6.16
C SER A 14 -15.72 -32.37 5.37
N ILE A 15 -16.23 -31.98 4.21
CA ILE A 15 -15.66 -30.90 3.41
C ILE A 15 -15.76 -29.66 4.30
N TYR A 16 -14.62 -29.20 4.84
CA TYR A 16 -14.56 -27.98 5.62
C TYR A 16 -14.87 -26.82 4.68
N ALA A 17 -16.12 -26.36 4.69
CA ALA A 17 -16.52 -25.11 4.05
C ALA A 17 -16.11 -23.95 4.96
N ALA A 18 -15.30 -23.04 4.44
CA ALA A 18 -14.95 -21.80 5.12
C ALA A 18 -15.93 -20.70 4.70
N GLU A 19 -16.47 -19.98 5.68
CA GLU A 19 -17.42 -18.89 5.46
C GLU A 19 -16.69 -17.55 5.42
N PHE A 20 -16.87 -16.81 4.33
CA PHE A 20 -16.28 -15.50 4.11
C PHE A 20 -17.36 -14.43 4.02
N ILE A 21 -17.08 -13.26 4.59
CA ILE A 21 -17.85 -12.04 4.36
C ILE A 21 -17.35 -11.42 3.06
N VAL A 22 -18.28 -10.99 2.22
CA VAL A 22 -17.98 -10.36 0.94
C VAL A 22 -18.17 -8.85 1.06
N PHE A 23 -17.12 -8.11 0.73
CA PHE A 23 -17.14 -6.67 0.65
C PHE A 23 -16.97 -6.21 -0.80
N SER A 24 -17.68 -5.17 -1.20
CA SER A 24 -17.32 -4.41 -2.40
C SER A 24 -16.05 -3.59 -2.15
N LEU A 25 -15.42 -3.10 -3.22
CA LEU A 25 -14.18 -2.32 -3.14
C LEU A 25 -14.31 -1.01 -2.36
N ASP A 26 -15.52 -0.49 -2.15
CA ASP A 26 -15.83 0.68 -1.32
C ASP A 26 -16.20 0.30 0.13
N GLY A 27 -16.06 -0.96 0.53
CA GLY A 27 -16.25 -1.44 1.90
C GLY A 27 -17.68 -1.74 2.32
N LYS A 28 -18.65 -1.75 1.40
CA LYS A 28 -19.99 -2.21 1.72
C LYS A 28 -20.00 -3.74 1.87
N ASN A 29 -20.51 -4.24 2.99
CA ASN A 29 -20.84 -5.65 3.13
C ASN A 29 -21.99 -5.99 2.17
N ILE A 30 -21.73 -6.88 1.22
CA ILE A 30 -22.68 -7.27 0.18
C ILE A 30 -23.14 -8.74 0.29
N GLY A 31 -22.72 -9.44 1.35
CA GLY A 31 -23.18 -10.79 1.65
C GLY A 31 -22.10 -11.70 2.23
N THR A 32 -22.36 -13.00 2.19
CA THR A 32 -21.47 -14.06 2.66
C THR A 32 -21.40 -15.18 1.64
N VAL A 33 -20.23 -15.81 1.50
CA VAL A 33 -20.02 -16.96 0.61
C VAL A 33 -19.37 -18.11 1.36
N GLN A 34 -19.69 -19.33 0.95
CA GLN A 34 -19.04 -20.55 1.42
C GLN A 34 -18.06 -21.01 0.35
N CYS A 35 -16.80 -21.21 0.74
CA CYS A 35 -15.76 -21.70 -0.18
C CYS A 35 -15.35 -23.11 0.21
N VAL A 36 -15.16 -23.96 -0.80
CA VAL A 36 -14.70 -25.33 -0.64
C VAL A 36 -13.18 -25.33 -0.76
N GLU A 37 -12.48 -25.85 0.25
CA GLU A 37 -11.01 -25.93 0.25
C GLU A 37 -10.30 -24.58 -0.01
N ASN A 38 -10.91 -23.47 0.42
CA ASN A 38 -10.45 -22.09 0.16
C ASN A 38 -10.45 -21.65 -1.33
N ASP A 39 -11.07 -22.43 -2.22
CA ASP A 39 -11.41 -22.00 -3.57
C ASP A 39 -12.81 -21.37 -3.59
N CYS A 40 -12.84 -20.07 -3.86
CA CYS A 40 -14.05 -19.27 -3.95
C CYS A 40 -14.45 -18.98 -5.40
N SER A 41 -13.73 -19.50 -6.40
CA SER A 41 -13.88 -19.11 -7.81
C SER A 41 -15.31 -19.26 -8.34
N SER A 42 -15.99 -20.35 -7.96
CA SER A 42 -17.39 -20.60 -8.35
C SER A 42 -18.35 -19.58 -7.71
N ALA A 43 -18.25 -19.36 -6.40
CA ALA A 43 -19.09 -18.40 -5.68
C ALA A 43 -18.87 -16.96 -6.19
N LEU A 44 -17.62 -16.61 -6.50
CA LEU A 44 -17.23 -15.30 -6.98
C LEU A 44 -17.72 -14.99 -8.40
N SER A 45 -18.02 -16.02 -9.21
CA SER A 45 -18.50 -15.85 -10.60
C SER A 45 -19.85 -15.10 -10.70
N THR A 46 -20.61 -15.07 -9.61
CA THR A 46 -21.91 -14.38 -9.51
C THR A 46 -21.79 -12.87 -9.41
N TYR A 47 -20.63 -12.35 -8.99
CA TYR A 47 -20.41 -10.92 -8.83
C TYR A 47 -19.97 -10.28 -10.15
N SER A 48 -20.63 -9.19 -10.52
CA SER A 48 -20.30 -8.40 -11.72
C SER A 48 -19.14 -7.43 -11.50
N LYS A 49 -18.57 -7.38 -10.30
CA LYS A 49 -17.44 -6.54 -9.93
C LYS A 49 -16.50 -7.30 -9.01
N ALA A 50 -15.26 -6.83 -8.92
CA ALA A 50 -14.31 -7.28 -7.92
C ALA A 50 -14.86 -7.10 -6.51
N VAL A 51 -14.53 -8.08 -5.67
CA VAL A 51 -14.92 -8.15 -4.27
C VAL A 51 -13.73 -8.56 -3.42
N ILE A 52 -13.82 -8.27 -2.14
CA ILE A 52 -12.83 -8.63 -1.12
C ILE A 52 -13.48 -9.63 -0.18
N LEU A 53 -12.79 -10.75 0.05
CA LEU A 53 -13.22 -11.78 0.99
C LEU A 53 -12.48 -11.61 2.30
N VAL A 54 -13.23 -11.58 3.41
CA VAL A 54 -12.70 -11.56 4.76
C VAL A 54 -13.20 -12.79 5.51
N ASP A 55 -12.29 -13.57 6.09
CA ASP A 55 -12.65 -14.74 6.88
C ASP A 55 -13.47 -14.31 8.12
N LYS A 56 -14.63 -14.95 8.33
CA LYS A 56 -15.50 -14.70 9.47
C LYS A 56 -14.87 -15.15 10.79
N LYS A 57 -13.90 -16.07 10.76
CA LYS A 57 -13.12 -16.52 11.93
C LYS A 57 -11.92 -15.60 12.13
N THR A 58 -12.14 -14.47 12.81
CA THR A 58 -11.08 -13.52 13.18
C THR A 58 -10.05 -14.07 14.18
N ASN A 59 -10.29 -15.24 14.77
CA ASN A 59 -9.31 -15.96 15.59
C ASN A 59 -8.44 -16.85 14.70
N VAL A 60 -7.31 -16.30 14.24
CA VAL A 60 -6.26 -17.08 13.57
C VAL A 60 -5.60 -18.00 14.60
N SER A 61 -6.23 -19.15 14.84
CA SER A 61 -5.77 -20.17 15.80
C SER A 61 -4.72 -21.12 15.22
N SER A 62 -4.40 -21.01 13.92
CA SER A 62 -3.48 -21.94 13.26
C SER A 62 -2.05 -21.39 13.26
N TRP A 63 -1.32 -21.68 14.33
CA TRP A 63 0.14 -21.74 14.26
C TRP A 63 0.49 -22.85 13.26
N SER A 64 1.17 -22.55 12.16
CA SER A 64 1.55 -23.58 11.20
C SER A 64 2.51 -24.57 11.87
N LYS A 65 2.09 -25.84 11.99
CA LYS A 65 2.96 -26.96 12.36
C LYS A 65 4.08 -27.06 11.31
N GLY A 66 5.29 -26.62 11.66
CA GLY A 66 6.49 -26.90 10.86
C GLY A 66 7.50 -25.76 10.68
N ILE A 67 7.30 -24.57 11.25
CA ILE A 67 8.33 -23.52 11.15
C ILE A 67 9.27 -23.63 12.35
N SER A 68 10.50 -24.07 12.10
CA SER A 68 11.64 -23.91 13.01
C SER A 68 12.10 -22.46 12.88
N ILE A 69 11.91 -21.63 13.91
CA ILE A 69 12.12 -20.18 13.83
C ILE A 69 13.35 -19.81 14.66
N THR A 70 14.31 -19.18 13.99
CA THR A 70 15.56 -18.67 14.55
C THR A 70 15.45 -17.14 14.69
N SER A 71 14.85 -16.69 15.80
CA SER A 71 15.14 -15.45 16.55
C SER A 71 13.94 -15.15 17.46
N GLU A 72 14.02 -15.44 18.76
CA GLU A 72 13.01 -15.01 19.73
C GLU A 72 13.39 -13.62 20.25
N ASP A 73 13.13 -12.58 19.44
CA ASP A 73 13.18 -11.22 19.97
C ASP A 73 12.09 -11.09 21.03
N THR A 74 12.48 -10.59 22.20
CA THR A 74 11.56 -10.35 23.32
C THR A 74 11.41 -8.86 23.51
N VAL A 75 10.18 -8.37 23.42
CA VAL A 75 9.81 -6.99 23.70
C VAL A 75 9.20 -6.95 25.09
N PHE A 76 9.89 -6.28 26.00
CA PHE A 76 9.38 -6.00 27.32
C PHE A 76 8.50 -4.75 27.30
N ILE A 77 7.32 -4.85 27.89
CA ILE A 77 6.30 -3.82 27.88
C ILE A 77 6.03 -3.38 29.32
N SER A 78 6.21 -2.08 29.56
CA SER A 78 5.79 -1.43 30.79
C SER A 78 4.29 -1.12 30.72
N LEU A 79 3.56 -1.37 31.82
CA LEU A 79 2.13 -1.05 31.93
C LEU A 79 1.85 0.41 32.32
N GLN A 80 2.88 1.27 32.36
CA GLN A 80 2.72 2.68 32.70
C GLN A 80 1.93 3.46 31.64
N ASP A 81 2.05 3.06 30.37
CA ASP A 81 1.30 3.66 29.26
C ASP A 81 0.11 2.77 28.87
N SER A 82 -1.09 3.35 28.85
CA SER A 82 -2.30 2.64 28.43
C SER A 82 -2.29 2.25 26.95
N VAL A 83 -1.48 2.94 26.14
CA VAL A 83 -1.33 2.72 24.69
C VAL A 83 0.15 2.75 24.30
N SER A 84 0.66 1.62 23.80
CA SER A 84 2.00 1.53 23.20
C SER A 84 1.94 1.09 21.75
N TRP A 85 2.93 1.50 20.97
CA TRP A 85 3.07 1.13 19.56
C TRP A 85 4.28 0.22 19.39
N ILE A 86 4.08 -0.91 18.73
CA ILE A 86 5.12 -1.91 18.50
C ILE A 86 5.24 -2.12 17.00
N GLU A 87 6.43 -1.85 16.47
CA GLU A 87 6.75 -2.03 15.05
C GLU A 87 7.45 -3.38 14.85
N LEU A 88 6.90 -4.22 13.99
CA LEU A 88 7.42 -5.56 13.69
C LEU A 88 7.74 -5.69 12.20
N GLU A 89 8.64 -6.60 11.84
CA GLU A 89 8.88 -6.95 10.43
C GLU A 89 7.95 -8.10 10.01
N LYS A 90 7.61 -8.19 8.71
CA LYS A 90 6.88 -9.37 8.19
C LYS A 90 7.67 -10.65 8.46
N ASN A 91 6.96 -11.76 8.63
CA ASN A 91 7.53 -13.10 8.83
C ASN A 91 8.40 -13.24 10.09
N SER A 92 8.29 -12.30 11.03
CA SER A 92 8.94 -12.39 12.34
C SER A 92 8.01 -13.03 13.38
N VAL A 93 8.62 -13.68 14.36
CA VAL A 93 7.93 -14.14 15.57
C VAL A 93 8.59 -13.49 16.77
N VAL A 94 7.77 -12.83 17.59
CA VAL A 94 8.24 -11.97 18.69
C VAL A 94 7.47 -12.32 19.94
N SER A 95 8.17 -12.37 21.08
CA SER A 95 7.56 -12.54 22.40
C SER A 95 7.28 -11.17 22.99
N LEU A 96 6.02 -10.89 23.33
CA LEU A 96 5.61 -9.71 24.08
C LEU A 96 5.47 -10.10 25.55
N CYS A 97 6.30 -9.51 26.40
CA CYS A 97 6.35 -9.81 27.83
C CYS A 97 6.08 -8.56 28.67
N ILE A 98 5.34 -8.72 29.76
CA ILE A 98 5.08 -7.64 30.71
C ILE A 98 6.05 -7.76 31.88
N GLU A 99 6.77 -6.69 32.18
CA GLU A 99 7.82 -6.68 33.22
C GLU A 99 7.27 -6.91 34.63
N ASP A 100 6.11 -6.34 34.96
CA ASP A 100 5.53 -6.32 36.32
C ASP A 100 4.25 -7.18 36.48
N SER A 101 4.01 -8.12 35.57
CA SER A 101 2.78 -8.92 35.55
C SER A 101 2.80 -10.02 36.60
N VAL A 102 1.78 -10.06 37.47
CA VAL A 102 1.57 -11.18 38.40
C VAL A 102 0.43 -12.11 37.99
N ASP A 103 -0.52 -11.67 37.14
CA ASP A 103 -1.69 -12.46 36.72
C ASP A 103 -2.62 -11.63 35.78
N GLY A 104 -2.80 -12.03 34.51
CA GLY A 104 -3.70 -11.34 33.58
C GLY A 104 -4.05 -12.15 32.33
N VAL A 105 -4.93 -11.60 31.48
CA VAL A 105 -5.42 -12.28 30.27
C VAL A 105 -5.06 -11.51 29.01
N TRP A 106 -4.48 -12.22 28.06
CA TRP A 106 -4.17 -11.69 26.73
C TRP A 106 -5.35 -11.86 25.76
N LYS A 107 -5.62 -10.84 24.98
CA LYS A 107 -6.54 -10.88 23.85
C LYS A 107 -5.85 -10.33 22.61
N VAL A 108 -5.66 -11.19 21.61
CA VAL A 108 -5.02 -10.84 20.34
C VAL A 108 -6.07 -10.76 19.25
N SER A 109 -5.98 -9.76 18.38
CA SER A 109 -6.87 -9.60 17.23
C SER A 109 -6.06 -9.32 15.97
N GLY A 110 -6.27 -10.11 14.92
CA GLY A 110 -5.60 -9.96 13.61
C GLY A 110 -4.22 -10.62 13.47
N LEU A 111 -3.72 -11.28 14.52
CA LEU A 111 -2.44 -12.01 14.53
C LEU A 111 -2.61 -13.42 15.09
N ALA A 112 -1.79 -14.34 14.59
CA ALA A 112 -1.63 -15.64 15.21
C ALA A 112 -0.79 -15.47 16.49
N SER A 113 -1.19 -16.16 17.56
CA SER A 113 -0.56 -16.01 18.86
C SER A 113 -0.60 -17.30 19.67
N ARG A 114 0.34 -17.41 20.63
CA ARG A 114 0.50 -18.55 21.53
C ARG A 114 0.92 -18.01 22.87
N LEU A 115 0.12 -18.31 23.88
CA LEU A 115 0.47 -18.00 25.25
C LEU A 115 1.69 -18.84 25.66
N GLN A 116 2.72 -18.19 26.19
CA GLN A 116 3.89 -18.87 26.76
C GLN A 116 3.70 -19.05 28.27
N ASN A 117 3.29 -17.98 28.95
CA ASN A 117 2.89 -17.94 30.36
C ASN A 117 2.00 -16.70 30.57
N ASP A 118 1.57 -16.42 31.81
CA ASP A 118 0.66 -15.30 32.08
C ASP A 118 1.27 -13.91 31.79
N ALA A 119 2.61 -13.80 31.83
CA ALA A 119 3.33 -12.56 31.57
C ALA A 119 3.73 -12.38 30.11
N CYS A 120 3.79 -13.46 29.31
CA CYS A 120 4.35 -13.45 27.96
C CYS A 120 3.45 -14.14 26.93
N ILE A 121 3.24 -13.45 25.81
CA ILE A 121 2.57 -13.99 24.63
C ILE A 121 3.48 -13.92 23.41
N GLN A 122 3.58 -15.04 22.69
CA GLN A 122 4.31 -15.07 21.42
C GLN A 122 3.38 -14.73 20.27
N ILE A 123 3.82 -13.85 19.39
CA ILE A 123 3.08 -13.28 18.27
C ILE A 123 3.79 -13.62 16.97
N ASP A 124 3.05 -14.14 16.00
CA ASP A 124 3.49 -14.24 14.61
C ASP A 124 2.97 -13.02 13.84
N ALA A 125 3.90 -12.16 13.41
CA ALA A 125 3.61 -10.95 12.65
C ALA A 125 2.92 -11.26 11.30
N GLY A 126 3.07 -12.48 10.81
CA GLY A 126 2.45 -12.97 9.61
C GLY A 126 3.09 -12.44 8.33
N LYS A 127 2.44 -12.77 7.22
CA LYS A 127 3.03 -12.73 5.87
C LYS A 127 2.81 -11.42 5.11
N LEU A 128 2.01 -10.51 5.65
CA LEU A 128 1.57 -9.28 4.98
C LEU A 128 1.72 -8.10 5.93
N VAL A 129 2.03 -6.92 5.38
CA VAL A 129 2.05 -5.65 6.12
C VAL A 129 0.64 -5.36 6.61
N LYS A 130 0.46 -5.14 7.92
CA LYS A 130 -0.86 -4.95 8.54
C LYS A 130 -0.79 -4.24 9.89
N SER A 131 -1.93 -3.67 10.29
CA SER A 131 -2.12 -3.22 11.68
C SER A 131 -2.88 -4.30 12.44
N ALA A 132 -2.55 -4.46 13.71
CA ALA A 132 -3.24 -5.37 14.62
C ALA A 132 -3.24 -4.83 16.04
N ASN A 133 -3.96 -5.50 16.93
CA ASN A 133 -4.10 -5.07 18.31
C ASN A 133 -3.90 -6.24 19.26
N VAL A 134 -3.12 -6.00 20.31
CA VAL A 134 -2.93 -6.91 21.43
C VAL A 134 -3.39 -6.20 22.69
N GLN A 135 -4.28 -6.82 23.45
CA GLN A 135 -4.78 -6.29 24.71
C GLN A 135 -4.32 -7.18 25.84
N TYR A 136 -3.94 -6.55 26.95
CA TYR A 136 -3.71 -7.23 28.22
C TYR A 136 -4.66 -6.67 29.26
N LEU A 137 -5.43 -7.57 29.87
CA LEU A 137 -6.33 -7.24 30.98
C LEU A 137 -5.74 -7.78 32.28
N ALA A 138 -5.23 -6.88 33.12
CA ALA A 138 -4.73 -7.24 34.44
C ALA A 138 -5.90 -7.63 35.37
N LYS A 139 -5.66 -8.50 36.37
CA LYS A 139 -6.67 -8.83 37.40
C LYS A 139 -7.20 -7.60 38.16
N SER A 140 -6.42 -6.51 38.24
CA SER A 140 -6.85 -5.22 38.80
C SER A 140 -7.95 -4.54 37.99
N GLY A 141 -8.28 -5.05 36.79
CA GLY A 141 -9.24 -4.45 35.86
C GLY A 141 -8.61 -3.44 34.90
N ILE A 142 -7.32 -3.14 35.04
CA ILE A 142 -6.60 -2.24 34.14
C ILE A 142 -6.43 -2.92 32.78
N LYS A 143 -6.89 -2.23 31.73
CA LYS A 143 -6.77 -2.68 30.33
C LYS A 143 -5.67 -1.88 29.63
N ASN A 144 -4.69 -2.59 29.10
CA ASN A 144 -3.63 -2.03 28.28
C ASN A 144 -3.80 -2.48 26.83
N THR A 145 -3.55 -1.56 25.89
CA THR A 145 -3.75 -1.78 24.47
C THR A 145 -2.46 -1.50 23.70
N PHE A 146 -1.92 -2.52 23.06
CA PHE A 146 -0.72 -2.43 22.24
C PHE A 146 -1.11 -2.49 20.77
N ASN A 147 -0.83 -1.40 20.06
CA ASN A 147 -1.04 -1.34 18.61
C ASN A 147 0.20 -1.89 17.90
N ILE A 148 -0.02 -2.92 17.09
CA ILE A 148 1.05 -3.59 16.36
C ILE A 148 1.04 -3.11 14.91
N LEU A 149 2.20 -2.64 14.45
CA LEU A 149 2.44 -2.20 13.08
C LEU A 149 3.43 -3.18 12.42
N VAL A 150 2.92 -4.12 11.63
CA VAL A 150 3.76 -5.07 10.89
C VAL A 150 4.17 -4.44 9.56
N GLY A 151 5.47 -4.30 9.31
CA GLY A 151 6.06 -3.73 8.08
C GLY A 151 5.85 -2.21 7.94
N MET A 152 5.58 -1.51 9.03
CA MET A 152 5.28 -0.07 9.05
C MET A 152 6.08 0.65 10.14
N LYS A 153 6.19 1.97 9.99
CA LYS A 153 6.72 2.92 10.96
C LYS A 153 5.61 3.82 11.48
N ARG A 154 5.58 4.11 12.78
CA ARG A 154 4.81 5.24 13.31
C ARG A 154 5.64 6.51 13.17
N ILE A 155 5.07 7.54 12.55
CA ILE A 155 5.74 8.81 12.30
C ILE A 155 4.79 9.94 12.68
N ASP A 156 5.12 10.62 13.77
CA ASP A 156 4.42 11.80 14.25
C ASP A 156 4.97 13.06 13.56
N LEU A 157 4.23 13.55 12.56
CA LEU A 157 4.56 14.77 11.85
C LEU A 157 4.15 16.04 12.61
N SER A 158 3.36 15.94 13.69
CA SER A 158 2.99 17.08 14.54
C SER A 158 4.13 17.59 15.43
N SER A 159 5.10 16.73 15.68
CA SER A 159 6.25 17.00 16.56
C SER A 159 7.13 18.17 16.11
N GLN A 160 7.14 18.54 14.82
CA GLN A 160 7.93 19.63 14.29
C GLN A 160 7.36 20.21 12.98
N SER A 161 7.86 21.39 12.58
CA SER A 161 7.59 21.93 11.25
C SER A 161 8.48 21.29 10.18
N HIS A 162 7.95 21.14 8.96
CA HIS A 162 8.63 20.46 7.85
C HIS A 162 8.91 21.42 6.70
N GLU A 163 10.11 21.32 6.11
CA GLU A 163 10.42 22.01 4.86
C GLU A 163 9.84 21.23 3.69
N LEU A 164 8.78 21.75 3.09
CA LEU A 164 8.15 21.20 1.90
C LEU A 164 8.67 21.87 0.64
N GLY A 165 8.32 21.31 -0.50
CA GLY A 165 8.74 21.81 -1.80
C GLY A 165 10.21 21.62 -2.11
N PHE A 166 10.65 22.24 -3.21
CA PHE A 166 12.00 22.10 -3.71
C PHE A 166 12.55 23.39 -4.33
N TYR A 167 13.85 23.65 -4.14
CA TYR A 167 14.57 24.75 -4.78
C TYR A 167 14.87 24.38 -6.26
N GLY A 168 13.83 24.40 -7.09
CA GLY A 168 13.93 24.09 -8.53
C GLY A 168 14.37 25.28 -9.37
N SER A 169 14.94 25.01 -10.55
CA SER A 169 15.14 26.01 -11.61
C SER A 169 13.95 26.12 -12.57
N GLU A 170 13.01 25.17 -12.50
CA GLU A 170 11.83 25.12 -13.37
C GLU A 170 10.73 26.04 -12.83
N PHE A 171 10.25 26.93 -13.71
CA PHE A 171 9.22 27.90 -13.41
C PHE A 171 8.21 27.96 -14.55
N SER A 172 6.94 28.19 -14.21
CA SER A 172 5.93 28.68 -15.13
C SER A 172 5.96 30.22 -15.15
N LEU A 173 5.38 30.86 -16.17
CA LEU A 173 5.21 32.32 -16.17
C LEU A 173 3.84 32.70 -15.61
N LYS A 174 3.73 33.85 -14.93
CA LYS A 174 2.44 34.42 -14.50
C LYS A 174 1.51 34.70 -15.69
N GLU A 175 2.07 35.04 -16.84
CA GLU A 175 1.37 35.32 -18.10
C GLU A 175 1.92 34.48 -19.26
N LYS A 176 1.09 34.17 -20.25
CA LYS A 176 1.50 33.41 -21.46
C LYS A 176 2.32 34.31 -22.41
N VAL A 177 3.62 34.45 -22.17
CA VAL A 177 4.52 35.22 -23.05
C VAL A 177 5.15 34.31 -24.11
N ILE A 178 5.21 34.79 -25.37
CA ILE A 178 5.61 34.01 -26.56
C ILE A 178 7.14 34.06 -26.81
N TYR A 179 7.87 34.96 -26.16
CA TYR A 179 9.34 35.14 -26.29
C TYR A 179 10.00 35.41 -24.92
N MET A 180 11.23 34.90 -24.71
CA MET A 180 11.93 34.92 -23.41
C MET A 180 13.32 35.59 -23.46
N ASP A 181 13.57 36.55 -22.57
CA ASP A 181 14.91 36.86 -22.03
C ASP A 181 14.97 36.32 -20.58
N PRO A 182 15.67 35.21 -20.31
CA PRO A 182 15.71 34.58 -19.00
C PRO A 182 16.22 35.48 -17.87
N LYS A 183 17.02 36.52 -18.17
CA LYS A 183 17.68 37.35 -17.14
C LYS A 183 16.84 38.56 -16.70
N LYS A 184 15.86 39.00 -17.50
CA LYS A 184 15.13 40.26 -17.27
C LYS A 184 13.80 40.10 -16.51
N GLU A 185 13.32 38.87 -16.31
CA GLU A 185 11.94 38.60 -15.90
C GLU A 185 11.85 37.64 -14.68
N LEU A 186 12.74 37.80 -13.69
CA LEU A 186 12.69 36.97 -12.45
C LEU A 186 11.35 37.12 -11.70
N GLU A 187 10.74 38.30 -11.72
CA GLU A 187 9.50 38.61 -11.01
C GLU A 187 8.25 37.94 -11.62
N ASN A 188 8.35 37.47 -12.86
CA ASN A 188 7.26 36.84 -13.61
C ASN A 188 7.24 35.31 -13.53
N ARG A 189 8.19 34.71 -12.78
CA ARG A 189 8.32 33.27 -12.57
C ARG A 189 7.40 32.77 -11.46
N ILE A 190 6.76 31.62 -11.67
CA ILE A 190 5.99 30.84 -10.70
C ILE A 190 6.69 29.49 -10.56
N TYR A 191 7.22 29.22 -9.38
CA TYR A 191 7.73 27.89 -9.04
C TYR A 191 6.56 27.08 -8.47
N PRO A 192 6.07 26.04 -9.18
CA PRO A 192 4.84 25.33 -8.81
C PRO A 192 4.92 24.72 -7.41
N ASP A 193 6.13 24.32 -6.98
CA ASP A 193 6.38 23.74 -5.66
C ASP A 193 7.53 24.45 -4.93
N SER A 194 7.35 25.75 -4.70
CA SER A 194 8.29 26.57 -3.94
C SER A 194 8.52 26.02 -2.54
N VAL A 195 9.76 26.15 -2.06
CA VAL A 195 10.10 25.75 -0.69
C VAL A 195 9.30 26.56 0.32
N ARG A 196 8.75 25.86 1.30
CA ARG A 196 7.97 26.45 2.40
C ARG A 196 8.14 25.64 3.67
N ILE A 197 8.02 26.29 4.81
CA ILE A 197 7.93 25.62 6.10
C ILE A 197 6.45 25.47 6.45
N SER A 198 6.01 24.26 6.78
CA SER A 198 4.63 23.97 7.17
C SER A 198 4.59 23.06 8.39
N SER A 199 3.73 23.37 9.34
CA SER A 199 3.29 22.42 10.37
C SER A 199 2.28 21.44 9.79
N MET A 200 2.23 20.23 10.32
CA MET A 200 1.23 19.21 9.98
C MET A 200 0.77 18.55 11.26
N ASP A 201 -0.50 18.63 11.60
CA ASP A 201 -1.04 17.97 12.78
C ASP A 201 -1.51 16.56 12.41
N VAL A 202 -0.55 15.66 12.16
CA VAL A 202 -0.82 14.31 11.64
C VAL A 202 0.16 13.30 12.25
N ASP A 203 -0.37 12.22 12.83
CA ASP A 203 0.38 11.02 13.22
C ASP A 203 0.05 9.88 12.25
N LEU A 204 1.07 9.25 11.67
CA LEU A 204 0.91 8.31 10.57
C LEU A 204 1.51 6.94 10.90
N ALA A 205 0.78 5.87 10.62
CA ALA A 205 1.37 4.57 10.31
C ALA A 205 1.74 4.56 8.82
N VAL A 206 3.02 4.40 8.52
CA VAL A 206 3.60 4.51 7.17
C VAL A 206 4.26 3.20 6.79
N ASP A 207 3.95 2.65 5.62
CA ASP A 207 4.66 1.47 5.13
C ASP A 207 6.18 1.74 5.10
N LYS A 208 6.95 0.83 5.69
CA LYS A 208 8.41 0.94 5.80
C LYS A 208 9.08 0.86 4.41
N TYR A 209 8.52 0.00 3.57
CA TYR A 209 8.95 -0.26 2.19
C TYR A 209 7.86 0.14 1.19
N LYS A 210 8.21 0.20 -0.10
CA LYS A 210 7.22 0.24 -1.18
C LYS A 210 6.44 -1.07 -1.20
N VAL A 211 5.15 -0.99 -1.55
CA VAL A 211 4.30 -2.18 -1.66
C VAL A 211 4.84 -3.09 -2.76
N THR A 212 4.89 -4.40 -2.47
CA THR A 212 5.51 -5.40 -3.35
C THR A 212 4.52 -6.09 -4.29
N ASN A 213 5.04 -6.78 -5.30
CA ASN A 213 4.23 -7.59 -6.20
C ASN A 213 3.41 -8.66 -5.45
N CYS A 214 4.06 -9.39 -4.53
CA CYS A 214 3.39 -10.41 -3.74
C CYS A 214 2.25 -9.83 -2.90
N GLU A 215 2.44 -8.67 -2.28
CA GLU A 215 1.42 -8.04 -1.44
C GLU A 215 0.17 -7.67 -2.22
N ILE A 216 0.32 -7.09 -3.42
CA ILE A 216 -0.81 -6.81 -4.31
C ILE A 216 -1.51 -8.11 -4.72
N ILE A 217 -0.75 -9.14 -5.11
CA ILE A 217 -1.31 -10.41 -5.58
C ILE A 217 -2.10 -11.11 -4.47
N GLN A 218 -1.56 -11.20 -3.26
CA GLN A 218 -2.25 -11.84 -2.14
C GLN A 218 -3.49 -11.04 -1.73
N THR A 219 -3.38 -9.72 -1.65
CA THR A 219 -4.48 -8.85 -1.19
C THR A 219 -5.62 -8.78 -2.19
N LEU A 220 -5.31 -8.79 -3.49
CA LEU A 220 -6.31 -8.73 -4.57
C LEU A 220 -6.52 -10.07 -5.26
N TRP A 221 -6.14 -11.18 -4.61
CA TRP A 221 -6.14 -12.52 -5.23
C TRP A 221 -7.48 -12.85 -5.88
N ASP A 222 -8.57 -12.67 -5.15
CA ASP A 222 -9.92 -13.01 -5.60
C ASP A 222 -10.48 -12.01 -6.63
N SER A 223 -9.90 -10.81 -6.71
CA SER A 223 -10.23 -9.79 -7.68
C SER A 223 -9.48 -9.95 -9.01
N ILE A 224 -8.24 -10.47 -9.00
CA ILE A 224 -7.47 -10.75 -10.22
C ILE A 224 -8.09 -11.94 -10.96
N PRO A 225 -8.59 -11.78 -12.20
CA PRO A 225 -9.26 -12.86 -12.92
C PRO A 225 -8.26 -13.94 -13.36
N MET A 226 -8.75 -15.12 -13.75
CA MET A 226 -7.91 -16.17 -14.34
C MET A 226 -7.48 -15.85 -15.78
N HIS A 227 -8.33 -15.11 -16.51
CA HIS A 227 -8.11 -14.69 -17.89
C HIS A 227 -8.60 -13.27 -18.07
N SER A 228 -7.88 -12.47 -18.86
CA SER A 228 -8.33 -11.15 -19.27
C SER A 228 -9.48 -11.29 -20.28
N LYS A 229 -10.50 -10.45 -20.14
CA LYS A 229 -11.59 -10.30 -21.11
C LYS A 229 -11.43 -9.04 -21.98
N SER A 230 -10.35 -8.28 -21.79
CA SER A 230 -10.13 -7.02 -22.52
C SER A 230 -9.80 -7.28 -23.99
N GLN A 231 -10.46 -6.54 -24.87
CA GLN A 231 -10.12 -6.47 -26.29
C GLN A 231 -9.13 -5.33 -26.61
N ASP A 232 -9.02 -4.33 -25.71
CA ASP A 232 -8.00 -3.29 -25.81
C ASP A 232 -6.61 -3.87 -25.48
N ARG A 233 -5.63 -3.59 -26.35
CA ARG A 233 -4.28 -4.14 -26.26
C ARG A 233 -3.55 -3.71 -24.99
N VAL A 234 -3.64 -2.44 -24.62
CA VAL A 234 -2.89 -1.88 -23.50
C VAL A 234 -3.44 -2.42 -22.18
N LEU A 235 -4.77 -2.49 -22.06
CA LEU A 235 -5.46 -3.13 -20.93
C LEU A 235 -5.18 -4.63 -20.87
N LEU A 236 -5.13 -5.32 -22.02
CA LEU A 236 -4.80 -6.74 -22.09
C LEU A 236 -3.39 -7.02 -21.58
N GLU A 237 -2.40 -6.22 -21.99
CA GLU A 237 -1.01 -6.32 -21.52
C GLU A 237 -0.90 -6.06 -20.00
N TYR A 238 -1.65 -5.08 -19.48
CA TYR A 238 -1.72 -4.80 -18.05
C TYR A 238 -2.37 -5.95 -17.25
N HIS A 239 -3.51 -6.48 -17.71
CA HIS A 239 -4.17 -7.61 -17.06
C HIS A 239 -3.28 -8.85 -17.07
N ASN A 240 -2.68 -9.18 -18.21
CA ASN A 240 -1.82 -10.35 -18.35
C ASN A 240 -0.60 -10.28 -17.42
N TYR A 241 -0.05 -9.10 -17.17
CA TYR A 241 1.03 -8.91 -16.19
C TYR A 241 0.65 -9.43 -14.79
N TRP A 242 -0.51 -9.00 -14.26
CA TRP A 242 -0.96 -9.43 -12.93
C TRP A 242 -1.44 -10.88 -12.91
N ILE A 243 -2.09 -11.33 -13.98
CA ILE A 243 -2.54 -12.73 -14.14
C ILE A 243 -1.34 -13.68 -14.14
N ASP A 244 -0.28 -13.36 -14.89
CA ASP A 244 0.90 -14.22 -15.00
C ASP A 244 1.70 -14.25 -13.71
N LYS A 245 1.77 -13.14 -12.96
CA LYS A 245 2.34 -13.17 -11.61
C LYS A 245 1.48 -13.98 -10.65
N LYS A 246 0.14 -13.85 -10.70
CA LYS A 246 -0.79 -14.65 -9.90
C LYS A 246 -0.59 -16.15 -10.14
N LYS A 247 -0.49 -16.60 -11.40
CA LYS A 247 -0.24 -18.02 -11.75
C LYS A 247 1.06 -18.58 -11.16
N LYS A 248 2.07 -17.72 -10.97
CA LYS A 248 3.37 -18.10 -10.37
C LYS A 248 3.39 -17.98 -8.85
N THR A 249 2.33 -17.47 -8.25
CA THR A 249 2.22 -17.20 -6.81
C THR A 249 1.34 -18.26 -6.16
N ILE A 250 1.75 -18.77 -5.00
CA ILE A 250 0.94 -19.69 -4.21
C ILE A 250 -0.04 -18.87 -3.37
N LYS A 251 -1.36 -19.13 -3.49
CA LYS A 251 -2.39 -18.47 -2.66
C LYS A 251 -2.09 -18.70 -1.18
N ASN A 252 -2.16 -17.66 -0.35
CA ASN A 252 -1.81 -17.71 1.09
C ASN A 252 -0.34 -18.10 1.38
N GLY A 253 0.52 -18.05 0.36
CA GLY A 253 1.97 -18.17 0.48
C GLY A 253 2.57 -17.00 1.26
N SER A 254 3.83 -17.16 1.70
CA SER A 254 4.55 -16.08 2.37
C SER A 254 5.05 -15.05 1.36
N CYS A 255 4.84 -13.76 1.65
CA CYS A 255 5.53 -12.70 0.93
C CYS A 255 6.83 -12.39 1.64
N ASP A 256 7.95 -12.49 0.92
CA ASP A 256 9.26 -12.08 1.43
C ASP A 256 9.19 -10.62 1.93
N ALA A 257 9.91 -10.32 3.01
CA ALA A 257 10.02 -8.95 3.52
C ALA A 257 10.63 -8.02 2.46
N HIS A 258 11.57 -8.54 1.67
CA HIS A 258 12.31 -7.87 0.61
C HIS A 258 11.90 -8.36 -0.79
N ASP A 259 10.61 -8.66 -1.01
CA ASP A 259 10.11 -8.91 -2.37
C ASP A 259 10.28 -7.69 -3.28
N SER A 260 10.22 -7.92 -4.59
CA SER A 260 10.26 -6.90 -5.63
C SER A 260 9.11 -5.90 -5.53
N ALA A 261 9.42 -4.60 -5.59
CA ALA A 261 8.40 -3.56 -5.57
C ALA A 261 7.41 -3.69 -6.74
N ALA A 262 6.15 -3.36 -6.51
CA ALA A 262 5.14 -3.31 -7.57
C ALA A 262 5.39 -2.12 -8.51
N ILE A 263 5.37 -2.37 -9.81
CA ILE A 263 5.70 -1.36 -10.84
C ILE A 263 4.56 -1.06 -11.81
N LYS A 264 3.42 -1.74 -11.66
CA LYS A 264 2.19 -1.47 -12.40
C LYS A 264 1.02 -1.23 -11.45
N ALA A 265 1.27 -0.54 -10.34
CA ALA A 265 0.23 -0.11 -9.43
C ALA A 265 -0.31 1.25 -9.87
N TYR A 266 -1.05 1.26 -10.99
CA TYR A 266 -1.71 2.47 -11.48
C TYR A 266 -2.73 3.00 -10.48
N LEU A 267 -3.07 4.28 -10.59
CA LEU A 267 -3.83 4.99 -9.56
C LEU A 267 -5.08 4.22 -9.11
N TYR A 268 -5.98 3.83 -10.02
CA TYR A 268 -7.20 3.09 -9.61
C TYR A 268 -6.89 1.78 -8.88
N SER A 269 -5.88 1.04 -9.31
CA SER A 269 -5.43 -0.19 -8.66
C SER A 269 -4.80 0.05 -7.30
N ALA A 270 -4.05 1.13 -7.14
CA ALA A 270 -3.46 1.54 -5.87
C ALA A 270 -4.54 1.93 -4.85
N LEU A 271 -5.57 2.67 -5.27
CA LEU A 271 -6.72 3.04 -4.44
C LEU A 271 -7.53 1.80 -4.01
N ALA A 272 -7.79 0.89 -4.94
CA ALA A 272 -8.49 -0.36 -4.65
C ALA A 272 -7.68 -1.26 -3.70
N TYR A 273 -6.36 -1.33 -3.87
CA TYR A 273 -5.46 -2.04 -2.95
C TYR A 273 -5.50 -1.44 -1.54
N ALA A 274 -5.47 -0.11 -1.41
CA ALA A 274 -5.56 0.57 -0.12
C ALA A 274 -6.87 0.27 0.62
N ASN A 275 -8.00 0.29 -0.10
CA ASN A 275 -9.29 -0.11 0.46
C ASN A 275 -9.32 -1.59 0.84
N ALA A 276 -8.81 -2.47 -0.02
CA ALA A 276 -8.75 -3.91 0.25
C ALA A 276 -7.93 -4.21 1.51
N ARG A 277 -6.80 -3.53 1.69
CA ARG A 277 -5.99 -3.62 2.90
C ARG A 277 -6.72 -3.08 4.14
N SER A 278 -7.46 -1.99 3.99
CA SER A 278 -8.26 -1.41 5.07
C SER A 278 -9.31 -2.40 5.56
N ILE A 279 -10.09 -2.96 4.64
CA ILE A 279 -11.13 -3.96 4.93
C ILE A 279 -10.53 -5.21 5.58
N ARG A 280 -9.41 -5.72 5.05
CA ARG A 280 -8.69 -6.88 5.59
C ARG A 280 -8.26 -6.66 7.04
N ASP A 281 -7.80 -5.46 7.37
CA ASP A 281 -7.31 -5.10 8.71
C ASP A 281 -8.43 -4.58 9.64
N GLY A 282 -9.69 -4.53 9.16
CA GLY A 282 -10.85 -4.12 9.96
C GLY A 282 -11.07 -2.60 10.05
N PHE A 283 -10.51 -1.82 9.12
CA PHE A 283 -10.68 -0.37 9.03
C PHE A 283 -11.69 0.05 7.97
N GLU A 284 -12.20 1.27 8.12
CA GLU A 284 -13.06 1.90 7.13
C GLU A 284 -12.24 2.30 5.90
N PRO A 285 -12.64 1.91 4.68
CA PRO A 285 -11.96 2.35 3.46
C PRO A 285 -12.05 3.87 3.27
N VAL A 286 -10.97 4.44 2.74
CA VAL A 286 -10.87 5.89 2.49
C VAL A 286 -11.55 6.29 1.19
N TYR A 287 -11.60 5.39 0.20
CA TYR A 287 -12.10 5.72 -1.14
C TYR A 287 -13.47 5.09 -1.41
N SER A 288 -14.33 5.79 -2.12
CA SER A 288 -15.57 5.23 -2.70
C SER A 288 -15.57 5.40 -4.20
N PHE A 289 -16.04 4.37 -4.92
CA PHE A 289 -15.91 4.29 -6.37
C PHE A 289 -17.29 4.32 -7.05
N LYS A 290 -17.50 5.27 -7.96
CA LYS A 290 -18.72 5.36 -8.77
C LYS A 290 -18.36 5.40 -10.25
N LYS A 291 -18.80 4.40 -11.01
CA LYS A 291 -18.67 4.42 -12.48
C LYS A 291 -19.44 5.61 -13.05
N ILE A 292 -18.79 6.35 -13.95
CA ILE A 292 -19.39 7.46 -14.67
C ILE A 292 -19.29 7.22 -16.17
N ASN A 293 -20.42 7.41 -16.86
CA ASN A 293 -20.50 7.32 -18.32
C ASN A 293 -20.41 8.74 -18.87
N LYS A 294 -19.21 9.28 -18.99
CA LYS A 294 -18.98 10.57 -19.65
C LYS A 294 -17.96 10.39 -20.77
N LYS A 295 -18.14 11.12 -21.88
CA LYS A 295 -17.08 11.41 -22.86
C LYS A 295 -16.12 12.44 -22.25
N ILE A 296 -15.50 12.10 -21.13
CA ILE A 296 -14.45 12.93 -20.54
C ILE A 296 -13.17 12.66 -21.34
N HIS A 297 -12.58 13.71 -21.91
CA HIS A 297 -11.26 13.63 -22.52
C HIS A 297 -10.11 13.85 -21.51
N LEU A 298 -10.39 14.38 -20.31
CA LEU A 298 -9.40 14.71 -19.28
C LEU A 298 -9.98 14.55 -17.86
N PRO A 299 -9.30 13.89 -16.91
CA PRO A 299 -9.82 13.79 -15.54
C PRO A 299 -9.96 15.15 -14.88
N THR A 300 -10.85 15.20 -13.89
CA THR A 300 -11.09 16.39 -13.09
C THR A 300 -10.70 16.13 -11.64
N LEU A 301 -9.93 17.04 -11.04
CA LEU A 301 -9.80 17.17 -9.60
C LEU A 301 -10.82 18.19 -9.12
N TYR A 302 -11.73 17.79 -8.23
CA TYR A 302 -12.79 18.65 -7.72
C TYR A 302 -12.32 19.38 -6.44
N PRO A 303 -12.87 20.57 -6.12
CA PRO A 303 -12.46 21.35 -4.95
C PRO A 303 -12.60 20.64 -3.60
N ASP A 304 -13.52 19.66 -3.49
CA ASP A 304 -13.72 18.86 -2.28
C ASP A 304 -12.63 17.77 -2.09
N GLY A 305 -11.77 17.57 -3.08
CA GLY A 305 -10.73 16.54 -3.10
C GLY A 305 -11.16 15.23 -3.77
N SER A 306 -12.41 15.13 -4.24
CA SER A 306 -12.83 14.04 -5.12
C SER A 306 -12.20 14.21 -6.51
N PHE A 307 -12.14 13.13 -7.30
CA PHE A 307 -11.53 13.18 -8.63
C PHE A 307 -12.03 12.09 -9.56
N ASP A 308 -11.86 12.32 -10.86
CA ASP A 308 -12.08 11.29 -11.88
C ASP A 308 -10.77 10.54 -12.15
N VAL A 309 -10.83 9.21 -12.27
CA VAL A 309 -9.70 8.36 -12.69
C VAL A 309 -10.13 7.41 -13.80
N TYR A 310 -9.25 7.17 -14.76
CA TYR A 310 -9.50 6.19 -15.81
C TYR A 310 -9.37 4.77 -15.25
N THR A 311 -10.37 3.89 -15.46
CA THR A 311 -10.24 2.49 -15.02
C THR A 311 -9.46 1.68 -16.04
N THR A 312 -8.33 1.15 -15.59
CA THR A 312 -7.52 0.21 -16.35
C THR A 312 -7.48 -1.16 -15.70
N SER A 313 -8.34 -1.39 -14.71
CA SER A 313 -8.27 -2.54 -13.82
C SER A 313 -9.21 -3.65 -14.25
N PHE A 314 -8.93 -4.87 -13.85
CA PHE A 314 -9.84 -6.00 -14.06
C PHE A 314 -11.01 -6.01 -13.04
N PHE A 315 -11.24 -4.92 -12.31
CA PHE A 315 -12.24 -4.86 -11.22
C PHE A 315 -13.67 -4.65 -11.69
N GLU A 316 -13.86 -4.11 -12.89
CA GLU A 316 -15.19 -3.87 -13.46
C GLU A 316 -15.45 -4.92 -14.55
N LYS A 317 -16.63 -5.56 -14.56
CA LYS A 317 -17.04 -6.42 -15.67
C LYS A 317 -17.25 -5.55 -16.91
N TYR A 318 -16.29 -5.61 -17.82
CA TYR A 318 -16.34 -4.93 -19.11
C TYR A 318 -17.42 -5.59 -19.97
N GLU A 319 -18.65 -5.08 -19.89
CA GLU A 319 -19.60 -5.24 -20.99
C GLU A 319 -19.10 -4.33 -22.12
N ASN A 320 -18.75 -4.96 -23.24
CA ASN A 320 -18.23 -4.37 -24.46
C ASN A 320 -18.77 -2.94 -24.73
N GLY A 321 -17.96 -1.90 -24.51
CA GLY A 321 -18.23 -0.55 -25.02
C GLY A 321 -17.90 0.62 -24.08
N GLY A 322 -16.72 1.21 -24.27
CA GLY A 322 -16.44 2.61 -23.93
C GLY A 322 -15.46 2.87 -22.79
N ASP A 323 -14.79 4.03 -22.87
CA ASP A 323 -13.94 4.60 -21.81
C ASP A 323 -14.70 4.60 -20.48
N ALA A 324 -14.30 3.72 -19.57
CA ALA A 324 -14.89 3.69 -18.24
C ALA A 324 -14.07 4.61 -17.34
N TRP A 325 -14.70 5.69 -16.89
CA TRP A 325 -14.16 6.59 -15.88
C TRP A 325 -14.79 6.25 -14.53
N ILE A 326 -14.01 6.40 -13.47
CA ILE A 326 -14.44 6.19 -12.09
C ILE A 326 -14.35 7.53 -11.38
N TYR A 327 -15.48 8.00 -10.86
CA TYR A 327 -15.49 9.08 -9.88
C TYR A 327 -15.10 8.52 -8.52
N VAL A 328 -14.07 9.09 -7.91
CA VAL A 328 -13.51 8.71 -6.62
C VAL A 328 -13.87 9.77 -5.59
N GLN A 329 -14.61 9.37 -4.57
CA GLN A 329 -14.85 10.20 -3.38
C GLN A 329 -13.85 9.81 -2.29
N VAL A 330 -13.30 10.81 -1.58
CA VAL A 330 -12.33 10.63 -0.51
C VAL A 330 -13.00 10.92 0.84
N ASN A 331 -13.14 9.90 1.69
CA ASN A 331 -13.58 10.05 3.06
C ASN A 331 -12.38 10.40 3.97
N LYS A 332 -12.20 11.68 4.25
CA LYS A 332 -11.12 12.18 5.12
C LYS A 332 -11.28 11.73 6.59
N ASN A 333 -12.48 11.31 6.98
CA ASN A 333 -12.76 10.86 8.35
C ASN A 333 -12.54 9.36 8.56
N ALA A 334 -12.38 8.58 7.48
CA ALA A 334 -12.07 7.17 7.58
C ALA A 334 -10.74 6.94 8.31
N ASN A 335 -10.59 5.78 8.93
CA ASN A 335 -9.39 5.35 9.65
C ASN A 335 -8.57 4.31 8.89
N GLY A 336 -8.88 4.06 7.62
CA GLY A 336 -8.18 3.10 6.76
C GLY A 336 -6.92 3.66 6.09
N TYR A 337 -6.29 2.79 5.33
CA TYR A 337 -5.12 3.11 4.53
C TYR A 337 -5.46 3.93 3.29
N ARG A 338 -4.54 4.82 2.92
CA ARG A 338 -4.60 5.65 1.74
C ARG A 338 -3.22 5.86 1.14
N LEU A 339 -3.18 6.46 -0.04
CA LEU A 339 -1.94 7.00 -0.58
C LEU A 339 -1.57 8.25 0.23
N PRO A 340 -0.27 8.55 0.40
CA PRO A 340 0.14 9.78 1.04
C PRO A 340 -0.30 10.98 0.21
N TYR A 341 -0.69 12.05 0.89
CA TYR A 341 -0.80 13.36 0.25
C TYR A 341 0.60 13.87 -0.11
N TYR A 342 0.68 14.77 -1.09
CA TYR A 342 1.95 15.33 -1.56
C TYR A 342 2.83 15.87 -0.42
N ASP A 343 2.22 16.66 0.45
CA ASP A 343 2.90 17.31 1.58
C ASP A 343 3.39 16.29 2.60
N GLU A 344 2.58 15.28 2.92
CA GLU A 344 2.98 14.16 3.77
C GLU A 344 4.16 13.41 3.14
N TRP A 345 4.07 13.07 1.85
CA TRP A 345 5.17 12.38 1.16
C TRP A 345 6.46 13.18 1.21
N MET A 346 6.39 14.50 1.02
CA MET A 346 7.56 15.39 1.08
C MET A 346 8.17 15.42 2.50
N ALA A 347 7.34 15.54 3.53
CA ALA A 347 7.79 15.50 4.92
C ALA A 347 8.42 14.15 5.28
N LEU A 348 7.79 13.05 4.84
CA LEU A 348 8.27 11.68 5.02
C LEU A 348 9.60 11.45 4.30
N ALA A 349 9.74 11.94 3.06
CA ALA A 349 10.95 11.79 2.25
C ALA A 349 12.13 12.57 2.83
N LYS A 350 11.89 13.81 3.29
CA LYS A 350 12.91 14.68 3.90
C LYS A 350 13.23 14.35 5.35
N ALA A 351 12.36 13.61 6.04
CA ALA A 351 12.57 13.13 7.40
C ALA A 351 13.01 14.22 8.41
N GLY A 352 12.33 15.37 8.38
CA GLY A 352 12.61 16.49 9.28
C GLY A 352 13.86 17.30 8.95
N LYS A 353 14.47 17.08 7.78
CA LYS A 353 15.69 17.78 7.34
C LYS A 353 15.35 18.88 6.35
N THR A 354 16.10 19.97 6.43
CA THR A 354 15.91 21.18 5.61
C THR A 354 17.13 21.44 4.73
N GLY A 355 16.96 22.21 3.66
CA GLY A 355 18.06 22.60 2.76
C GLY A 355 18.73 21.44 2.02
N ARG A 356 18.05 20.30 1.88
CA ARG A 356 18.57 19.11 1.19
C ARG A 356 17.98 18.98 -0.21
N ARG A 357 18.81 18.57 -1.17
CA ARG A 357 18.43 18.29 -2.55
C ARG A 357 17.92 16.87 -2.76
N TYR A 358 18.49 15.91 -2.02
CA TYR A 358 18.21 14.49 -2.10
C TYR A 358 17.94 13.91 -0.70
N VAL A 359 17.42 12.68 -0.66
CA VAL A 359 17.22 11.90 0.59
C VAL A 359 18.51 11.81 1.41
N TRP A 360 19.66 11.67 0.75
CA TRP A 360 20.99 11.57 1.37
C TRP A 360 21.72 12.90 1.59
N GLY A 361 21.06 14.04 1.37
CA GLY A 361 21.68 15.36 1.49
C GLY A 361 21.91 16.06 0.15
N ASN A 362 23.06 16.73 0.01
CA ASN A 362 23.38 17.59 -1.14
C ASN A 362 24.50 17.03 -2.02
N SER A 363 25.03 15.84 -1.72
CA SER A 363 26.08 15.22 -2.51
C SER A 363 25.53 14.77 -3.88
N GLU A 364 26.25 15.12 -4.94
CA GLU A 364 26.00 14.63 -6.31
C GLU A 364 26.89 13.43 -6.67
N SER A 365 27.62 12.85 -5.70
CA SER A 365 28.42 11.64 -5.91
C SER A 365 27.53 10.39 -6.03
N GLU A 366 27.80 9.59 -7.07
CA GLU A 366 27.12 8.32 -7.30
C GLU A 366 27.43 7.29 -6.19
N GLU A 367 28.62 7.33 -5.60
CA GLU A 367 28.99 6.47 -4.48
C GLU A 367 28.16 6.75 -3.21
N VAL A 368 27.79 8.01 -2.98
CA VAL A 368 26.88 8.38 -1.89
C VAL A 368 25.45 8.02 -2.24
N ALA A 369 24.98 8.40 -3.44
CA ALA A 369 23.61 8.17 -3.88
C ALA A 369 23.24 6.67 -3.91
N SER A 370 24.16 5.82 -4.38
CA SER A 370 23.93 4.37 -4.55
C SER A 370 23.79 3.61 -3.22
N GLN A 371 24.12 4.26 -2.09
CA GLN A 371 23.84 3.73 -0.76
C GLN A 371 22.36 3.87 -0.37
N TYR A 372 21.63 4.82 -0.96
CA TYR A 372 20.25 5.17 -0.58
C TYR A 372 19.22 4.87 -1.67
N ALA A 373 19.64 4.82 -2.94
CA ALA A 373 18.73 4.70 -4.07
C ALA A 373 19.20 3.65 -5.09
N TRP A 374 18.23 3.07 -5.78
CA TRP A 374 18.41 2.32 -7.02
C TRP A 374 18.21 3.27 -8.20
N PHE A 375 19.23 3.45 -9.05
CA PHE A 375 19.19 4.41 -10.17
C PHE A 375 20.21 4.06 -11.26
N GLY A 376 20.08 4.67 -12.45
CA GLY A 376 20.99 4.42 -13.57
C GLY A 376 20.99 2.98 -14.10
N GLU A 377 20.02 2.15 -13.71
CA GLU A 377 19.94 0.74 -14.06
C GLU A 377 18.92 0.45 -15.17
N GLY A 378 19.33 -0.33 -16.17
CA GLY A 378 18.47 -0.77 -17.27
C GLY A 378 18.23 0.30 -18.34
N ILE A 379 17.18 0.12 -19.15
CA ILE A 379 16.86 1.00 -20.28
C ILE A 379 15.41 1.47 -20.10
N ALA A 380 15.18 2.78 -20.18
CA ALA A 380 13.84 3.34 -20.28
C ALA A 380 13.18 2.84 -21.58
N ILE A 381 12.39 1.77 -21.49
CA ILE A 381 11.66 1.25 -22.66
C ILE A 381 10.49 2.21 -22.90
N SER A 382 10.46 2.83 -24.08
CA SER A 382 9.53 3.93 -24.31
C SER A 382 8.06 3.47 -24.29
N GLU A 383 7.21 4.36 -23.77
CA GLU A 383 5.74 4.28 -23.78
C GLU A 383 5.18 3.95 -25.17
N LYS A 384 5.88 4.37 -26.23
CA LYS A 384 5.50 4.20 -27.64
C LYS A 384 5.47 2.73 -28.10
N TYR A 385 6.24 1.84 -27.47
CA TYR A 385 6.38 0.46 -27.94
C TYR A 385 5.62 -0.57 -27.11
N GLY A 386 4.96 -0.18 -26.01
CA GLY A 386 4.09 -1.07 -25.23
C GLY A 386 4.81 -2.24 -24.53
N VAL A 387 6.14 -2.25 -24.46
CA VAL A 387 6.88 -3.38 -23.88
C VAL A 387 7.55 -2.98 -22.57
N TYR A 388 6.82 -3.10 -21.46
CA TYR A 388 7.40 -3.04 -20.11
C TYR A 388 7.96 -4.41 -19.73
N LYS A 389 9.15 -4.75 -20.22
CA LYS A 389 9.86 -6.01 -19.89
C LYS A 389 10.72 -5.93 -18.63
N GLN A 390 10.82 -4.76 -18.02
CA GLN A 390 11.61 -4.56 -16.81
C GLN A 390 10.82 -5.01 -15.58
N GLU A 391 11.52 -5.71 -14.68
CA GLU A 391 11.07 -6.02 -13.32
C GLU A 391 11.76 -5.07 -12.34
N SER A 392 11.17 -4.90 -11.15
CA SER A 392 11.80 -4.12 -10.06
C SER A 392 12.87 -4.91 -9.33
N LYS A 393 13.45 -4.30 -8.29
CA LYS A 393 14.39 -4.93 -7.36
C LYS A 393 13.72 -5.17 -5.99
N PRO A 394 14.32 -6.04 -5.15
CA PRO A 394 13.99 -6.15 -3.73
C PRO A 394 13.93 -4.80 -3.02
N VAL A 395 12.85 -4.57 -2.27
CA VAL A 395 12.71 -3.38 -1.41
C VAL A 395 13.65 -3.44 -0.21
N GLY A 396 13.98 -2.30 0.39
CA GLY A 396 14.69 -2.27 1.67
C GLY A 396 16.19 -2.62 1.62
N MET A 397 16.77 -2.72 0.42
CA MET A 397 18.17 -3.12 0.22
C MET A 397 19.17 -1.96 0.26
N LYS A 398 18.69 -0.72 0.36
CA LYS A 398 19.48 0.51 0.49
C LYS A 398 19.29 1.09 1.89
N LYS A 399 20.07 2.12 2.26
CA LYS A 399 19.93 2.80 3.55
C LYS A 399 18.59 3.53 3.62
N PRO A 400 17.89 3.48 4.77
CA PRO A 400 16.70 4.29 4.98
C PRO A 400 17.05 5.76 5.18
N ASN A 401 16.03 6.62 5.15
CA ASN A 401 16.14 7.98 5.66
C ASN A 401 16.05 8.03 7.20
N ASP A 402 16.08 9.23 7.78
CA ASP A 402 16.11 9.42 9.23
C ASP A 402 14.81 9.00 9.96
N TYR A 403 13.72 8.73 9.23
CA TYR A 403 12.49 8.12 9.78
C TYR A 403 12.46 6.59 9.64
N GLY A 404 13.51 5.98 9.10
CA GLY A 404 13.55 4.53 8.86
C GLY A 404 12.77 4.09 7.62
N LEU A 405 12.44 5.01 6.72
CA LEU A 405 11.76 4.71 5.46
C LEU A 405 12.77 4.42 4.34
N TYR A 406 12.55 3.31 3.65
CA TYR A 406 13.43 2.83 2.60
C TYR A 406 12.93 3.22 1.21
N ASP A 407 13.85 3.28 0.26
CA ASP A 407 13.56 3.48 -1.17
C ASP A 407 12.80 4.79 -1.47
N MET A 408 12.85 5.82 -0.61
CA MET A 408 12.19 7.10 -0.88
C MET A 408 12.70 7.79 -2.18
N ALA A 409 13.89 7.39 -2.65
CA ALA A 409 14.44 7.73 -3.96
C ALA A 409 14.81 6.47 -4.75
N GLY A 410 14.56 6.49 -6.06
CA GLY A 410 14.83 5.40 -6.99
C GLY A 410 13.80 4.27 -6.93
N LEU A 411 14.19 3.11 -7.45
CA LEU A 411 13.41 1.86 -7.50
C LEU A 411 12.15 1.86 -8.40
N VAL A 412 11.29 2.89 -8.38
CA VAL A 412 9.91 2.72 -7.89
C VAL A 412 9.16 4.03 -7.64
N CYS A 413 8.84 4.91 -8.58
CA CYS A 413 8.12 6.13 -8.19
C CYS A 413 6.77 5.80 -7.50
N GLU A 414 6.40 6.57 -6.47
CA GLU A 414 5.22 6.35 -5.65
C GLU A 414 4.09 7.30 -6.06
N ASN A 415 2.88 6.78 -6.24
CA ASN A 415 1.70 7.63 -6.45
C ASN A 415 1.41 8.44 -5.18
N VAL A 416 1.36 9.78 -5.31
CA VAL A 416 1.02 10.72 -4.23
C VAL A 416 -0.19 11.57 -4.62
N MET A 417 -1.08 11.85 -3.67
CA MET A 417 -2.35 12.51 -3.93
C MET A 417 -2.29 14.02 -3.68
N PHE A 418 -3.02 14.80 -4.49
CA PHE A 418 -3.24 16.22 -4.22
C PHE A 418 -4.62 16.45 -3.60
N PRO A 419 -4.73 17.12 -2.44
CA PRO A 419 -6.02 17.42 -1.83
C PRO A 419 -6.68 18.61 -2.55
N GLY A 420 -7.54 18.33 -3.54
CA GLY A 420 -8.46 19.31 -4.14
C GLY A 420 -7.84 20.37 -5.06
N LYS A 421 -6.52 20.58 -5.03
CA LYS A 421 -5.81 21.44 -5.98
C LYS A 421 -4.43 20.89 -6.33
N SER A 422 -4.18 20.69 -7.61
CA SER A 422 -2.87 20.34 -8.13
C SER A 422 -1.93 21.55 -8.05
N ILE A 423 -0.69 21.32 -7.60
CA ILE A 423 0.38 22.31 -7.72
C ILE A 423 1.07 22.24 -9.09
N PHE A 424 0.87 21.15 -9.84
CA PHE A 424 1.44 20.91 -11.18
C PHE A 424 0.37 20.99 -12.28
N THR A 425 -0.55 21.95 -12.16
CA THR A 425 -1.63 22.24 -13.12
C THR A 425 -2.88 21.34 -13.03
N ARG A 426 -2.96 20.24 -13.78
CA ARG A 426 -4.16 19.39 -13.95
C ARG A 426 -4.00 17.98 -13.37
N GLU A 427 -2.93 17.74 -12.61
CA GLU A 427 -2.65 16.41 -12.07
C GLU A 427 -3.52 16.08 -10.86
N ILE A 428 -4.19 14.93 -10.90
CA ILE A 428 -4.90 14.34 -9.75
C ILE A 428 -3.94 13.65 -8.77
N THR A 429 -2.84 13.13 -9.31
CA THR A 429 -1.76 12.44 -8.59
C THR A 429 -0.44 12.75 -9.28
N SER A 430 0.65 12.67 -8.53
CA SER A 430 2.01 12.75 -9.06
C SER A 430 2.78 11.47 -8.71
N CYS A 431 3.74 11.07 -9.54
CA CYS A 431 4.65 9.99 -9.20
C CYS A 431 5.97 10.55 -8.66
N LYS A 432 6.30 10.28 -7.39
CA LYS A 432 7.45 10.85 -6.68
C LYS A 432 8.52 9.83 -6.34
N GLY A 433 9.76 10.30 -6.18
CA GLY A 433 10.91 9.47 -5.82
C GLY A 433 11.69 8.88 -7.00
N GLY A 434 11.14 8.89 -8.22
CA GLY A 434 11.84 8.41 -9.42
C GLY A 434 11.91 6.89 -9.54
N PHE A 435 12.45 6.42 -10.65
CA PHE A 435 12.56 5.01 -11.01
C PHE A 435 14.02 4.56 -11.14
N LEU A 436 14.25 3.24 -11.17
CA LEU A 436 15.60 2.69 -11.13
C LEU A 436 16.47 2.96 -12.37
N TYR A 437 15.90 3.43 -13.49
CA TYR A 437 16.70 3.88 -14.65
C TYR A 437 17.00 5.37 -14.62
N ASP A 438 16.42 6.13 -13.70
CA ASP A 438 16.58 7.58 -13.68
C ASP A 438 18.04 7.94 -13.40
N SER A 439 18.49 9.05 -13.99
CA SER A 439 19.78 9.63 -13.65
C SER A 439 19.77 10.16 -12.21
N LEU A 440 20.94 10.24 -11.56
CA LEU A 440 21.09 10.84 -10.24
C LEU A 440 20.45 12.24 -10.17
N LYS A 441 20.63 13.05 -11.22
CA LYS A 441 20.05 14.41 -11.31
C LYS A 441 18.53 14.40 -11.15
N ASN A 442 17.85 13.34 -11.58
CA ASN A 442 16.40 13.20 -11.56
C ASN A 442 15.85 12.54 -10.27
N LEU A 443 16.69 12.29 -9.26
CA LEU A 443 16.25 11.77 -7.95
C LEU A 443 16.06 12.84 -6.87
N ASN A 444 16.14 14.11 -7.26
CA ASN A 444 15.99 15.22 -6.32
C ASN A 444 14.52 15.38 -5.88
N PHE A 445 14.25 16.08 -4.77
CA PHE A 445 12.89 16.21 -4.26
C PHE A 445 11.92 16.97 -5.18
N GLY A 446 12.40 17.77 -6.14
CA GLY A 446 11.57 18.45 -7.14
C GLY A 446 11.17 17.54 -8.30
N ALA A 447 11.89 16.45 -8.52
CA ALA A 447 11.59 15.52 -9.59
C ALA A 447 10.20 14.89 -9.40
N HIS A 448 9.42 14.88 -10.47
CA HIS A 448 8.12 14.23 -10.53
C HIS A 448 7.89 13.73 -11.96
N LYS A 449 6.99 12.77 -12.08
CA LYS A 449 6.43 12.37 -13.38
C LYS A 449 4.94 12.65 -13.36
N ASP A 450 4.51 13.47 -14.32
CA ASP A 450 3.13 13.83 -14.51
C ASP A 450 2.29 12.58 -14.77
N ASN A 451 1.15 12.48 -14.08
CA ASN A 451 0.21 11.37 -14.25
C ASN A 451 -1.19 11.92 -14.57
N PHE A 452 -1.28 12.69 -15.67
CA PHE A 452 -2.45 13.48 -16.04
C PHE A 452 -3.76 12.71 -16.13
N ILE A 453 -3.75 11.41 -16.47
CA ILE A 453 -4.97 10.59 -16.57
C ILE A 453 -5.08 9.52 -15.47
N GLY A 454 -4.12 9.48 -14.53
CA GLY A 454 -4.01 8.42 -13.53
C GLY A 454 -3.79 7.02 -14.12
N GLY A 455 -3.38 6.89 -15.40
CA GLY A 455 -3.43 5.65 -16.15
C GLY A 455 -2.43 5.50 -17.31
N LEU A 456 -1.84 4.30 -17.39
CA LEU A 456 -1.06 3.61 -18.44
C LEU A 456 0.08 4.39 -19.12
N GLY A 457 1.33 3.98 -18.84
CA GLY A 457 2.53 4.47 -19.54
C GLY A 457 3.80 4.42 -18.69
N GLY A 458 3.68 4.67 -17.40
CA GLY A 458 4.82 4.68 -16.49
C GLY A 458 4.95 3.41 -15.66
N TYR A 459 6.17 3.13 -15.19
CA TYR A 459 6.32 2.33 -13.99
C TYR A 459 5.79 3.13 -12.80
N GLN A 460 4.80 2.60 -12.10
CA GLN A 460 4.14 3.25 -10.97
C GLN A 460 4.04 2.26 -9.82
N GLY A 461 4.55 2.67 -8.68
CA GLY A 461 4.46 1.97 -7.41
C GLY A 461 3.64 2.77 -6.41
N LEU A 462 3.72 2.36 -5.15
CA LEU A 462 2.96 2.98 -4.07
C LEU A 462 3.60 2.63 -2.73
N ARG A 463 3.26 3.48 -1.77
CA ARG A 463 3.40 3.29 -0.34
C ARG A 463 2.06 3.68 0.28
N LEU A 464 1.60 2.96 1.30
CA LEU A 464 0.40 3.36 2.02
C LEU A 464 0.75 4.08 3.32
N VAL A 465 -0.14 4.98 3.70
CA VAL A 465 -0.19 5.61 5.01
C VAL A 465 -1.58 5.41 5.62
N ARG A 466 -1.66 5.43 6.94
CA ARG A 466 -2.91 5.43 7.71
C ARG A 466 -2.77 6.44 8.83
N GLU A 467 -3.72 7.35 8.92
CA GLU A 467 -3.77 8.32 10.01
C GLU A 467 -4.13 7.62 11.33
N ILE A 468 -3.34 7.90 12.36
CA ILE A 468 -3.56 7.42 13.71
C ILE A 468 -4.43 8.47 14.40
N LYS A 469 -5.61 8.03 14.89
CA LYS A 469 -6.61 8.86 15.55
C LYS A 469 -6.77 8.48 17.01
#